data_AF-A0A224XQM0-F1
#
_entry.id   AF-A0A224XQM0-F1
#
_cell.length_a   1.000
_cell.length_b   1.000
_cell.length_c   1.000
_cell.angle_alpha   90.00
_cell.angle_beta   90.00
_cell.angle_gamma   90.00
#
_symmetry.space_group_name_H-M   'P 1'
#
loop_
_entity.id
_entity.type
_entity.pdbx_description
1 polymer ?
#
loop_
_entity_poly.entity_id
_entity_poly.type
_entity_poly.pdbx_seq_one_letter_code
_entity_poly.pdbx_strand_id
1 'polypeptide(L)'
;PESCTDTESVSYAKLPQFWEENPSLWFLQVEAIFGSFRIRSEARRFQVVVSQLPYQVLTQVAGIVQALGTSPYTQIKEKLISILQWVYCFFNFRAINFKSSL
;
A
#
# COMPACT_ATOMS: atom_id res chain seq x y z
N PRO A 1 4.58 -16.75 43.15
CA PRO A 1 3.89 -17.23 41.93
C PRO A 1 4.61 -16.77 40.65
N GLU A 2 5.28 -17.76 40.04
CA GLU A 2 5.59 -17.94 38.62
C GLU A 2 4.48 -17.38 37.69
N SER A 3 4.62 -17.05 36.41
CA SER A 3 5.70 -16.91 35.42
C SER A 3 5.01 -16.38 34.15
N CYS A 4 5.77 -15.65 33.34
CA CYS A 4 5.65 -15.45 31.88
C CYS A 4 4.28 -15.65 31.21
N THR A 5 3.65 -14.55 30.79
CA THR A 5 3.01 -14.56 29.46
C THR A 5 4.08 -14.16 28.49
N ASP A 6 4.56 -15.12 27.71
CA ASP A 6 5.36 -14.89 26.53
C ASP A 6 4.77 -13.70 25.78
N THR A 7 5.57 -12.63 25.68
CA THR A 7 5.33 -11.66 24.63
C THR A 7 5.59 -12.45 23.37
N GLU A 8 4.55 -13.11 22.84
CA GLU A 8 4.51 -13.59 21.48
C GLU A 8 4.92 -12.38 20.66
N SER A 9 6.19 -12.38 20.26
CA SER A 9 6.68 -11.48 19.25
C SER A 9 5.87 -11.85 18.03
N VAL A 10 4.71 -11.21 17.87
CA VAL A 10 3.95 -11.25 16.64
C VAL A 10 4.97 -10.74 15.65
N SER A 11 5.53 -11.66 14.89
CA SER A 11 6.51 -11.39 13.85
C SER A 11 5.71 -10.72 12.73
N TYR A 12 5.37 -9.45 12.97
CA TYR A 12 4.84 -8.57 11.96
C TYR A 12 5.87 -8.61 10.85
N ALA A 13 5.43 -9.08 9.69
CA ALA A 13 6.19 -8.94 8.46
C ALA A 13 6.60 -7.48 8.37
N LYS A 14 7.88 -7.17 8.62
CA LYS A 14 8.40 -5.80 8.54
C LYS A 14 8.24 -5.37 7.10
N LEU A 15 7.21 -4.59 6.82
CA LEU A 15 7.02 -4.05 5.50
C LEU A 15 8.02 -2.92 5.25
N PRO A 16 8.51 -2.79 4.00
CA PRO A 16 9.30 -1.65 3.61
C PRO A 16 8.46 -0.37 3.69
N GLN A 17 9.11 0.77 3.88
CA GLN A 17 8.46 2.08 3.76
C GLN A 17 7.76 2.19 2.39
N PHE A 18 6.60 2.84 2.35
CA PHE A 18 5.85 3.03 1.10
C PHE A 18 6.64 3.84 0.08
N TRP A 19 6.64 3.38 -1.18
CA TRP A 19 7.31 4.08 -2.29
C TRP A 19 6.28 4.76 -3.18
N GLU A 20 6.12 6.08 -3.00
CA GLU A 20 5.21 6.87 -3.82
C GLU A 20 5.63 6.93 -5.29
N GLU A 21 6.95 6.89 -5.56
CA GLU A 21 7.53 6.92 -6.91
C GLU A 21 7.22 5.67 -7.74
N ASN A 22 7.15 4.51 -7.09
CA ASN A 22 6.90 3.25 -7.78
C ASN A 22 6.08 2.29 -6.90
N PRO A 23 4.78 2.59 -6.71
CA PRO A 23 3.91 1.81 -5.85
C PRO A 23 3.70 0.39 -6.40
N SER A 24 3.73 0.20 -7.72
CA SER A 24 3.64 -1.12 -8.34
C SER A 24 4.77 -2.04 -7.90
N LEU A 25 6.01 -1.53 -7.87
CA LEU A 25 7.18 -2.29 -7.41
C LEU A 25 7.11 -2.56 -5.90
N TRP A 26 6.65 -1.58 -5.12
CA TRP A 26 6.43 -1.77 -3.69
C TRP A 26 5.41 -2.88 -3.40
N PHE A 27 4.29 -2.91 -4.12
CA PHE A 27 3.28 -3.98 -3.99
C PHE A 27 3.85 -5.37 -4.35
N LEU A 28 4.70 -5.47 -5.37
CA LEU A 28 5.37 -6.73 -5.72
C LEU A 28 6.24 -7.25 -4.56
N GLN A 29 6.98 -6.35 -3.89
CA GLN A 29 7.80 -6.71 -2.75
C GLN A 29 6.93 -7.14 -1.55
N VAL A 30 5.86 -6.40 -1.26
CA VAL A 30 4.91 -6.72 -0.19
C VAL A 30 4.24 -8.08 -0.43
N GLU A 31 3.90 -8.41 -1.68
CA GLU A 31 3.32 -9.71 -2.03
C GLU A 31 4.30 -10.88 -1.84
N ALA A 32 5.58 -10.68 -2.18
CA ALA A 32 6.61 -11.67 -1.91
C ALA A 32 6.72 -11.94 -0.39
N ILE A 33 6.72 -10.87 0.41
CA ILE A 33 6.73 -10.96 1.87
C ILE A 33 5.47 -11.68 2.37
N PHE A 34 4.28 -11.33 1.91
CA PHE A 34 3.04 -12.03 2.27
C PHE A 34 3.08 -13.52 1.91
N GLY A 35 3.70 -13.87 0.78
CA GLY A 35 3.97 -15.25 0.39
C GLY A 35 4.86 -15.97 1.41
N SER A 36 5.97 -15.35 1.82
CA SER A 36 6.90 -15.90 2.81
C SER A 36 6.27 -16.09 4.19
N PHE A 37 5.45 -15.13 4.64
CA PHE A 37 4.76 -15.18 5.93
C PHE A 37 3.41 -15.92 5.89
N ARG A 38 3.05 -16.54 4.75
CA ARG A 38 1.78 -17.25 4.53
C ARG A 38 0.53 -16.41 4.85
N ILE A 39 0.62 -15.09 4.67
CA ILE A 39 -0.50 -14.18 4.86
C ILE A 39 -1.41 -14.28 3.63
N ARG A 40 -2.50 -15.06 3.79
CA ARG A 40 -3.47 -15.34 2.70
C ARG A 40 -4.80 -14.62 2.83
N SER A 41 -5.12 -14.13 4.02
CA SER A 41 -6.37 -13.41 4.26
C SER A 41 -6.32 -12.01 3.63
N GLU A 42 -7.28 -11.72 2.75
CA GLU A 42 -7.48 -10.40 2.14
C GLU A 42 -7.59 -9.31 3.21
N ALA A 43 -8.35 -9.56 4.29
CA ALA A 43 -8.52 -8.63 5.40
C ALA A 43 -7.19 -8.36 6.13
N ARG A 44 -6.38 -9.40 6.36
CA ARG A 44 -5.06 -9.25 7.01
C ARG A 44 -4.10 -8.47 6.12
N ARG A 45 -4.05 -8.76 4.82
CA ARG A 45 -3.22 -8.03 3.85
C ARG A 45 -3.62 -6.57 3.78
N PHE A 46 -4.92 -6.31 3.72
CA PHE A 46 -5.47 -4.96 3.72
C PHE A 46 -5.07 -4.17 4.97
N GLN A 47 -5.27 -4.73 6.16
CA GLN A 47 -4.89 -4.08 7.43
C GLN A 47 -3.38 -3.74 7.46
N VAL A 48 -2.54 -4.68 7.04
CA VAL A 48 -1.08 -4.50 7.02
C VAL A 48 -0.65 -3.45 5.99
N VAL A 49 -1.24 -3.45 4.79
CA VAL A 49 -0.98 -2.41 3.79
C VAL A 49 -1.40 -1.03 4.29
N VAL A 50 -2.63 -0.89 4.79
CA VAL A 50 -3.17 0.38 5.30
C VAL A 50 -2.30 0.95 6.41
N SER A 51 -1.76 0.12 7.31
CA SER A 51 -0.84 0.57 8.36
C SER A 51 0.49 1.12 7.85
N GLN A 52 0.87 0.80 6.61
CA GLN A 52 2.14 1.22 6.01
C GLN A 52 2.00 2.48 5.12
N LEU A 53 0.77 2.91 4.82
CA LEU A 53 0.52 4.06 3.95
C LEU A 53 0.67 5.38 4.71
N PRO A 54 1.31 6.40 4.12
CA PRO A 54 1.37 7.72 4.71
C PRO A 54 -0.01 8.39 4.71
N TYR A 55 -0.22 9.31 5.65
CA TYR A 55 -1.50 10.02 5.83
C TYR A 55 -2.00 10.67 4.54
N GLN A 56 -1.12 11.28 3.75
CA GLN A 56 -1.46 11.94 2.48
C GLN A 56 -2.02 10.98 1.42
N VAL A 57 -1.59 9.72 1.45
CA VAL A 57 -2.11 8.68 0.56
C VAL A 57 -3.44 8.17 1.10
N LEU A 58 -3.53 7.95 2.42
CA LEU A 58 -4.78 7.52 3.08
C LEU A 58 -5.93 8.50 2.85
N THR A 59 -5.69 9.80 2.91
CA THR A 59 -6.73 10.81 2.64
C THR A 59 -7.21 10.77 1.18
N GLN A 60 -6.31 10.53 0.22
CA GLN A 60 -6.67 10.38 -1.19
C GLN A 60 -7.50 9.13 -1.45
N VAL A 61 -7.23 8.03 -0.74
CA VAL A 61 -7.99 6.78 -0.87
C VAL A 61 -9.11 6.62 0.16
N ALA A 62 -9.35 7.59 1.05
CA ALA A 62 -10.27 7.44 2.18
C ALA A 62 -11.68 7.04 1.76
N GLY A 63 -12.23 7.69 0.72
CA GLY A 63 -13.56 7.35 0.19
C GLY A 63 -13.63 5.94 -0.42
N ILE A 64 -12.50 5.42 -0.90
CA ILE A 64 -12.39 4.06 -1.47
C ILE A 64 -12.25 3.03 -0.35
N VAL A 65 -11.40 3.32 0.64
CA VAL A 65 -11.18 2.48 1.84
C VAL A 65 -12.49 2.21 2.57
N GLN A 66 -13.40 3.20 2.62
CA GLN A 66 -14.72 3.06 3.22
C GLN A 66 -15.72 2.25 2.37
N ALA A 67 -15.47 2.08 1.07
CA ALA A 67 -16.36 1.42 0.12
C ALA A 67 -15.92 0.00 -0.27
N LEU A 68 -14.92 -0.57 0.42
CA LEU A 68 -14.34 -1.86 0.06
C LEU A 68 -15.32 -3.01 0.32
N GLY A 69 -15.66 -3.76 -0.75
CA GLY A 69 -16.46 -4.99 -0.68
C GLY A 69 -15.65 -6.25 -0.32
N THR A 70 -15.97 -7.37 -0.95
CA THR A 70 -15.48 -8.73 -0.61
C THR A 70 -13.96 -8.92 -0.71
N SER A 71 -13.26 -8.13 -1.55
CA SER A 71 -11.81 -8.25 -1.79
C SER A 71 -11.09 -6.92 -1.51
N PRO A 72 -10.90 -6.54 -0.23
CA PRO A 72 -10.40 -5.21 0.14
C PRO A 72 -8.94 -4.97 -0.29
N TYR A 73 -8.10 -6.01 -0.30
CA TYR A 73 -6.69 -5.86 -0.67
C TYR A 73 -6.51 -5.70 -2.20
N THR A 74 -7.20 -6.51 -3.01
CA THR A 74 -7.15 -6.34 -4.47
C THR A 74 -7.61 -4.94 -4.90
N GLN A 75 -8.73 -4.47 -4.34
CA GLN A 75 -9.29 -3.16 -4.66
C GLN A 75 -8.36 -2.01 -4.25
N ILE A 76 -7.77 -2.04 -3.04
CA ILE A 76 -6.86 -0.97 -2.63
C ILE A 76 -5.57 -0.96 -3.45
N LYS A 77 -5.04 -2.14 -3.83
CA LYS A 77 -3.86 -2.27 -4.70
C LYS A 77 -4.11 -1.63 -6.06
N GLU A 78 -5.19 -2.03 -6.75
CA GLU A 78 -5.54 -1.48 -8.06
C GLU A 78 -5.73 0.03 -8.01
N LYS A 79 -6.41 0.53 -6.98
CA LYS A 79 -6.67 1.97 -6.84
C LYS A 79 -5.43 2.77 -6.49
N LEU A 80 -4.56 2.28 -5.60
CA LEU A 80 -3.30 2.94 -5.28
C LEU A 80 -2.38 3.01 -6.48
N ILE A 81 -2.23 1.91 -7.21
CA ILE A 81 -1.45 1.87 -8.45
C ILE A 81 -2.07 2.85 -9.45
N SER A 82 -3.38 2.84 -9.63
CA SER A 82 -4.06 3.74 -10.55
C SER A 82 -3.83 5.21 -10.17
N ILE A 83 -4.18 5.63 -8.95
CA ILE A 83 -4.10 7.03 -8.49
C ILE A 83 -2.67 7.55 -8.64
N LEU A 84 -1.67 6.78 -8.20
CA LEU A 84 -0.29 7.22 -8.24
C LEU A 84 0.27 7.18 -9.67
N GLN A 85 -0.07 6.18 -10.49
CA GLN A 85 0.28 6.21 -11.92
C GLN A 85 -0.37 7.39 -12.65
N TRP A 86 -1.61 7.76 -12.33
CA TRP A 86 -2.28 8.94 -12.88
C TRP A 86 -1.57 10.24 -12.50
N VAL A 87 -1.17 10.40 -11.24
CA VAL A 87 -0.42 11.58 -10.79
C VAL A 87 0.90 11.67 -11.54
N TYR A 88 1.66 10.58 -11.68
CA TYR A 88 2.93 10.58 -12.43
C TYR A 88 2.75 10.83 -13.93
N CYS A 89 1.70 10.30 -14.57
CA CYS A 89 1.41 10.58 -15.97
C CYS A 89 0.93 12.03 -16.18
N PHE A 90 0.07 12.54 -15.31
CA PHE A 90 -0.47 13.90 -15.40
C PHE A 90 0.61 14.95 -15.10
N PHE A 91 1.46 14.72 -14.09
CA PHE A 91 2.59 15.61 -13.80
C PHE A 91 3.66 15.55 -14.88
N ASN A 92 4.02 14.38 -15.41
CA ASN A 92 4.97 14.30 -16.53
C ASN A 92 4.39 14.97 -17.78
N PHE A 93 3.10 14.80 -18.09
CA PHE A 93 2.50 15.47 -19.23
C PHE A 93 2.53 17.00 -19.07
N ARG A 94 2.23 17.52 -17.87
CA ARG A 94 2.27 18.98 -17.62
C ARG A 94 3.71 19.53 -17.59
N ALA A 95 4.69 18.76 -17.12
CA ALA A 95 6.11 19.15 -17.13
C ALA A 95 6.73 19.12 -18.53
N ILE A 96 6.34 18.15 -19.38
CA ILE A 96 6.77 18.08 -20.78
C ILE A 96 6.17 19.23 -21.58
N ASN A 97 4.88 19.53 -21.38
CA ASN A 97 4.22 20.64 -22.09
C ASN A 97 4.65 22.04 -21.62
N PHE A 98 5.28 22.18 -20.46
CA PHE A 98 5.84 23.46 -20.02
C PHE A 98 7.24 23.72 -20.58
N LYS A 99 8.02 22.66 -20.86
CA LYS A 99 9.39 22.77 -21.39
C LYS A 99 9.47 22.97 -22.91
N SER A 100 8.37 22.79 -23.61
CA SER A 100 8.23 23.05 -25.05
C SER A 100 7.67 24.45 -25.37
N SER A 101 7.44 25.30 -24.37
CA SER A 101 6.98 26.69 -24.51
C SER A 101 7.98 27.73 -23.98
N LEU A 102 9.23 27.34 -23.72
CA LEU A 102 10.36 28.22 -23.39
C LEU A 102 11.49 28.05 -24.40
#